data_AF-A0A0C3NRR8-F1
#
_entry.id   AF-A0A0C3NRR8-F1
#
_cell.length_a   1.000
_cell.length_b   1.000
_cell.length_c   1.000
_cell.angle_alpha   90.00
_cell.angle_beta   90.00
_cell.angle_gamma   90.00
#
_symmetry.space_group_name_H-M   'P 1'
#
loop_
_entity.id
_entity.type
_entity.pdbx_description
1 polymer ?
#
loop_
_entity_poly.entity_id
_entity_poly.type
_entity_poly.pdbx_seq_one_letter_code
_entity_poly.pdbx_strand_id
1 'polypeptide(L)'
;MSTTTVVGFFALLGGHRVQSTRGGNGAKTYHCFYDSTVQCTSSVVFPVQLRVYSPFNDMLLVDDSVAYVIARAYIPSSIPHDPILLEAVDLAAVPGDPSSEEYEATIPDSPCPYIFSIGSVTTWATSLPDGVTKAFSVMSSDFVHNVTMSSTVV
;
A
#
# COMPACT_ATOMS: atom_id res chain seq x y z
N MET A 1 -9.93 15.21 10.90
CA MET A 1 -8.83 14.77 10.03
C MET A 1 -9.00 13.27 9.85
N SER A 2 -9.10 12.79 8.60
CA SER A 2 -9.19 11.36 8.28
C SER A 2 -7.86 10.88 7.71
N THR A 3 -7.57 9.59 7.85
CA THR A 3 -6.43 8.95 7.17
C THR A 3 -6.61 7.43 7.10
N THR A 4 -6.02 6.78 6.11
CA THR A 4 -5.84 5.33 6.05
C THR A 4 -4.38 5.02 5.78
N THR A 5 -3.75 4.36 6.74
CA THR A 5 -2.35 3.95 6.69
C THR A 5 -2.29 2.43 6.62
N VAL A 6 -1.45 1.93 5.71
CA VAL A 6 -1.11 0.51 5.59
C VAL A 6 0.34 0.34 5.99
N VAL A 7 0.60 -0.67 6.83
CA VAL A 7 1.94 -0.98 7.34
C VAL A 7 2.19 -2.48 7.23
N GLY A 8 3.28 -2.89 6.58
CA GLY A 8 3.62 -4.30 6.50
C GLY A 8 4.70 -4.60 5.46
N PHE A 9 4.88 -5.88 5.16
CA PHE A 9 5.84 -6.36 4.17
C PHE A 9 5.16 -6.54 2.81
N PHE A 10 5.83 -6.06 1.76
CA PHE A 10 5.33 -6.11 0.39
C PHE A 10 6.42 -6.65 -0.54
N ALA A 11 6.07 -7.61 -1.38
CA ALA A 11 6.92 -8.05 -2.48
C ALA A 11 6.83 -7.04 -3.63
N LEU A 12 7.98 -6.58 -4.10
CA LEU A 12 8.09 -5.53 -5.10
C LEU A 12 8.38 -6.14 -6.47
N LEU A 13 7.57 -5.77 -7.46
CA LEU A 13 7.71 -6.22 -8.84
C LEU A 13 7.57 -5.08 -9.83
N GLY A 14 8.24 -5.20 -10.98
CA GLY A 14 8.04 -4.30 -12.12
C GLY A 14 8.49 -2.88 -11.83
N GLY A 15 9.55 -2.72 -11.02
CA GLY A 15 10.08 -1.43 -10.60
C GLY A 15 10.36 -0.51 -11.79
N HIS A 16 9.70 0.65 -11.83
CA HIS A 16 9.96 1.64 -12.88
C HIS A 16 9.85 3.08 -12.35
N ARG A 17 10.63 3.98 -12.96
CA ARG A 17 10.68 5.39 -12.57
C ARG A 17 9.78 6.24 -13.43
N VAL A 18 9.01 7.11 -12.78
CA VAL A 18 8.17 8.12 -13.43
C VAL A 18 8.59 9.50 -12.95
N GLN A 19 8.82 10.40 -13.91
CA GLN A 19 9.04 11.81 -13.64
C GLN A 19 7.68 12.53 -13.63
N SER A 20 7.34 13.19 -12.52
CA SER A 20 6.23 14.13 -12.44
C SER A 20 6.75 15.57 -12.40
N THR A 21 5.97 16.51 -12.93
CA THR A 21 6.29 17.93 -12.83
C THR A 21 5.26 18.56 -11.90
N ARG A 22 5.71 19.11 -10.76
CA ARG A 22 4.81 19.81 -9.85
C ARG A 22 4.64 21.26 -10.33
N GLY A 23 3.41 21.74 -10.36
CA GLY A 23 2.98 22.93 -11.09
C GLY A 23 3.83 24.22 -10.94
N GLY A 24 3.74 25.08 -11.95
CA GLY A 24 4.23 26.46 -11.99
C GLY A 24 5.74 26.63 -12.23
N ASN A 25 6.58 25.98 -11.44
CA ASN A 25 8.02 26.27 -11.38
C ASN A 25 8.91 25.28 -12.15
N GLY A 26 8.32 24.29 -12.85
CA GLY A 26 9.07 23.31 -13.62
C GLY A 26 9.91 22.32 -12.78
N ALA A 27 9.71 22.29 -11.46
CA ALA A 27 10.42 21.38 -10.57
C ALA A 27 10.02 19.93 -10.88
N LYS A 28 11.03 19.11 -11.16
CA LYS A 28 10.88 17.68 -11.45
C LYS A 28 10.92 16.89 -10.15
N THR A 29 9.92 16.04 -9.94
CA THR A 29 9.89 15.07 -8.85
C THR A 29 9.92 13.68 -9.49
N TYR A 30 10.68 12.77 -8.91
CA TYR A 30 10.81 11.41 -9.41
C TYR A 30 10.20 10.45 -8.40
N HIS A 31 9.47 9.47 -8.91
CA HIS A 31 8.87 8.41 -8.12
C HIS A 31 9.21 7.07 -8.75
N CYS A 32 9.39 6.06 -7.91
CA CYS A 32 9.41 4.67 -8.34
C CYS A 32 8.05 4.05 -8.09
N PHE A 33 7.59 3.26 -9.04
CA PHE A 33 6.36 2.50 -8.97
C PHE A 33 6.70 1.02 -8.95
N TYR A 34 6.01 0.29 -8.08
CA TYR A 34 6.08 -1.16 -7.98
C TYR A 34 4.68 -1.73 -7.93
N ASP A 35 4.48 -2.86 -8.60
CA ASP A 35 3.31 -3.69 -8.41
C ASP A 35 3.56 -4.62 -7.22
N SER A 36 2.50 -4.90 -6.46
CA SER A 36 2.52 -5.75 -5.28
C SER A 36 1.12 -6.30 -5.01
N THR A 37 0.96 -7.02 -3.92
CA THR A 37 -0.34 -7.45 -3.41
C THR A 37 -0.52 -7.18 -1.91
N VAL A 38 -1.77 -6.98 -1.47
CA VAL A 38 -2.16 -7.11 -0.06
C VAL A 38 -2.79 -8.48 0.12
N GLN A 39 -2.26 -9.28 1.05
CA GLN A 39 -2.88 -10.52 1.49
C GLN A 39 -3.71 -10.27 2.75
N CYS A 40 -4.96 -10.74 2.75
CA CYS A 40 -5.83 -10.72 3.91
C CYS A 40 -5.70 -12.02 4.72
N THR A 41 -6.11 -11.97 5.99
CA THR A 41 -6.17 -13.15 6.87
C THR A 41 -7.14 -14.22 6.36
N SER A 42 -8.08 -13.85 5.47
CA SER A 42 -8.96 -14.75 4.73
C SER A 42 -8.29 -15.43 3.53
N SER A 43 -7.00 -15.21 3.30
CA SER A 43 -6.24 -15.63 2.12
C SER A 43 -6.67 -14.99 0.80
N VAL A 44 -7.60 -14.03 0.84
CA VAL A 44 -7.93 -13.19 -0.32
C VAL A 44 -6.76 -12.24 -0.59
N VAL A 45 -6.44 -12.05 -1.87
CA VAL A 45 -5.33 -11.21 -2.32
C VAL A 45 -5.86 -10.09 -3.20
N PHE A 46 -5.44 -8.85 -2.93
CA PHE A 46 -5.80 -7.67 -3.71
C PHE A 46 -4.58 -7.05 -4.39
N PRO A 47 -4.69 -6.62 -5.66
CA PRO A 47 -3.59 -5.96 -6.36
C PRO A 47 -3.30 -4.58 -5.74
N VAL A 48 -2.02 -4.23 -5.73
CA VAL A 48 -1.50 -2.98 -5.16
C VAL A 48 -0.57 -2.32 -6.16
N GLN A 49 -0.67 -1.00 -6.26
CA GLN A 49 0.35 -0.18 -6.87
C GLN A 49 0.99 0.72 -5.82
N LEU A 50 2.26 0.47 -5.54
CA LEU A 50 3.07 1.22 -4.60
C LEU A 50 3.81 2.34 -5.33
N ARG A 51 3.68 3.57 -4.83
CA ARG A 51 4.47 4.72 -5.27
C ARG A 51 5.40 5.19 -4.17
N VAL A 52 6.68 5.27 -4.47
CA VAL A 52 7.75 5.68 -3.55
C VAL A 52 8.43 6.91 -4.12
N TYR A 53 8.68 7.92 -3.29
CA TYR A 53 9.54 9.03 -3.69
C TYR A 53 10.97 8.51 -3.89
N SER A 54 11.58 8.82 -5.04
CA SER A 54 12.91 8.33 -5.38
C SER A 54 13.72 9.46 -5.98
N PRO A 55 14.79 9.94 -5.32
CA PRO A 55 15.69 10.93 -5.90
C PRO A 55 16.26 10.49 -7.26
N PHE A 56 16.73 11.44 -8.07
CA PHE A 56 17.15 11.15 -9.45
C PHE A 56 18.22 10.04 -9.60
N ASN A 57 19.14 9.91 -8.63
CA ASN A 57 20.24 8.92 -8.66
C ASN A 57 19.97 7.68 -7.80
N ASP A 58 18.77 7.56 -7.26
CA ASP A 58 18.41 6.43 -6.43
C ASP A 58 18.31 5.15 -7.29
N MET A 59 18.41 3.97 -6.68
CA MET A 59 18.33 2.70 -7.41
C MET A 59 16.96 2.07 -7.21
N LEU A 60 16.43 1.51 -8.30
CA LEU A 60 15.26 0.64 -8.19
C LEU A 60 15.65 -0.60 -7.38
N LEU A 61 14.76 -1.02 -6.49
CA LEU A 61 14.84 -2.33 -5.87
C LEU A 61 14.59 -3.37 -6.96
N VAL A 62 15.35 -4.46 -6.89
CA VAL A 62 15.22 -5.54 -7.85
C VAL A 62 13.89 -6.26 -7.66
N ASP A 63 13.39 -6.87 -8.73
CA ASP A 63 12.19 -7.71 -8.65
C ASP A 63 12.36 -8.80 -7.58
N ASP A 64 11.24 -9.19 -6.98
CA ASP A 64 11.12 -10.15 -5.87
C ASP A 64 11.74 -9.68 -4.54
N SER A 65 12.25 -8.44 -4.47
CA SER A 65 12.63 -7.83 -3.19
C SER A 65 11.40 -7.67 -2.30
N VAL A 66 11.53 -8.01 -1.02
CA VAL A 66 10.52 -7.68 -0.02
C VAL A 66 10.94 -6.43 0.74
N ALA A 67 9.99 -5.51 0.97
CA ALA A 67 10.23 -4.30 1.73
C ALA A 67 9.18 -4.12 2.83
N TYR A 68 9.64 -3.63 3.98
CA TYR A 68 8.77 -3.07 4.99
C TYR A 68 8.33 -1.68 4.54
N VAL A 69 7.02 -1.46 4.44
CA VAL A 69 6.43 -0.24 3.91
C VAL A 69 5.47 0.37 4.92
N ILE A 70 5.58 1.67 5.13
CA ILE A 70 4.56 2.50 5.78
C ILE A 70 4.00 3.42 4.69
N ALA A 71 2.72 3.28 4.36
CA ALA A 71 2.11 4.03 3.28
C ALA A 71 0.74 4.60 3.64
N ARG A 72 0.39 5.75 3.07
CA ARG A 72 -1.00 6.17 2.96
C ARG A 72 -1.68 5.36 1.87
N ALA A 73 -2.94 5.02 2.06
CA ALA A 73 -3.65 4.13 1.16
C ALA A 73 -4.96 4.72 0.66
N TYR A 74 -5.20 4.50 -0.62
CA TYR A 74 -6.51 4.58 -1.23
C TYR A 74 -6.99 3.16 -1.57
N ILE A 75 -8.11 2.76 -0.97
CA ILE A 75 -8.74 1.46 -1.18
C ILE A 75 -10.03 1.72 -1.97
N PRO A 76 -10.04 1.46 -3.29
CA PRO A 76 -11.22 1.73 -4.11
C PRO A 76 -12.36 0.75 -3.79
N SER A 77 -13.60 1.18 -3.96
CA SER A 77 -14.78 0.30 -3.81
C SER A 77 -14.91 -0.74 -4.92
N SER A 78 -14.14 -0.59 -6.00
CA SER A 78 -14.08 -1.47 -7.17
C SER A 78 -13.05 -2.59 -7.06
N ILE A 79 -12.35 -2.77 -5.92
CA ILE A 79 -11.46 -3.92 -5.73
C ILE A 79 -12.21 -5.26 -5.98
N PRO A 80 -11.59 -6.25 -6.64
CA PRO A 80 -10.19 -6.29 -7.09
C PRO A 80 -9.95 -5.73 -8.52
N HIS A 81 -10.95 -5.11 -9.17
CA HIS A 81 -10.78 -4.62 -10.55
C HIS A 81 -9.79 -3.46 -10.66
N ASP A 82 -9.85 -2.52 -9.71
CA ASP A 82 -8.88 -1.43 -9.59
C ASP A 82 -7.91 -1.73 -8.44
N PRO A 83 -6.61 -1.42 -8.58
CA PRO A 83 -5.62 -1.68 -7.55
C PRO A 83 -5.77 -0.75 -6.35
N ILE A 84 -5.38 -1.24 -5.18
CA ILE A 84 -5.13 -0.40 -4.01
C ILE A 84 -3.93 0.49 -4.31
N LEU A 85 -4.06 1.81 -4.14
CA LEU A 85 -2.96 2.74 -4.37
C LEU A 85 -2.28 3.06 -3.05
N LEU A 86 -0.97 2.86 -2.99
CA LEU A 86 -0.14 3.17 -1.83
C LEU A 86 0.81 4.33 -2.14
N GLU A 87 0.85 5.31 -1.25
CA GLU A 87 1.86 6.38 -1.22
C GLU A 87 2.82 6.10 -0.06
N ALA A 88 4.03 5.64 -0.36
CA ALA A 88 5.02 5.34 0.67
C ALA A 88 5.42 6.62 1.42
N VAL A 89 5.30 6.56 2.73
CA VAL A 89 5.90 7.52 3.67
C VAL A 89 7.31 7.08 4.03
N ASP A 90 7.48 5.77 4.23
CA ASP A 90 8.77 5.14 4.51
C ASP A 90 8.84 3.75 3.87
N LEU A 91 10.05 3.35 3.49
CA LEU A 91 10.32 2.05 2.87
C LEU A 91 11.71 1.57 3.27
N ALA A 92 11.79 0.35 3.78
CA ALA A 92 13.05 -0.33 4.05
C ALA A 92 13.04 -1.73 3.42
N ALA A 93 13.94 -1.97 2.46
CA ALA A 93 14.11 -3.29 1.86
C ALA A 93 14.66 -4.29 2.89
N VAL A 94 14.14 -5.51 2.87
CA VAL A 94 14.70 -6.63 3.64
C VAL A 94 16.06 -6.99 3.00
N PRO A 95 17.15 -6.96 3.76
CA PRO A 95 18.49 -7.19 3.23
C PRO A 95 18.65 -8.64 2.77
N GLY A 96 19.39 -8.84 1.67
CA GLY A 96 19.65 -10.16 1.10
C GLY A 96 19.68 -10.10 -0.42
N ASP A 97 19.84 -11.27 -1.04
CA ASP A 97 19.71 -11.47 -2.47
C ASP A 97 18.34 -12.09 -2.75
N PRO A 98 17.37 -11.36 -3.35
CA PRO A 98 16.04 -11.89 -3.65
C PRO A 98 16.02 -13.10 -4.58
N SER A 99 17.11 -13.35 -5.33
CA SER A 99 17.23 -14.53 -6.18
C SER A 99 17.71 -15.79 -5.45
N SER A 100 18.11 -15.65 -4.17
CA SER A 100 18.54 -16.77 -3.34
C SER A 100 17.35 -17.55 -2.77
N GLU A 101 17.44 -18.89 -2.80
CA GLU A 101 16.45 -19.77 -2.16
C GLU A 101 16.35 -19.54 -0.63
N GLU A 102 17.39 -18.99 -0.01
CA GLU A 102 17.43 -18.70 1.43
C GLU A 102 16.80 -17.33 1.76
N TYR A 103 16.46 -16.50 0.77
CA TYR A 103 15.97 -15.14 1.01
C TYR A 103 14.67 -15.13 1.82
N GLU A 104 13.72 -15.99 1.46
CA GLU A 104 12.41 -16.09 2.13
C GLU A 104 12.55 -16.38 3.62
N ALA A 105 13.54 -17.21 4.00
CA ALA A 105 13.81 -17.56 5.40
C ALA A 105 14.29 -16.38 6.25
N THR A 106 14.73 -15.28 5.62
CA THR A 106 15.14 -14.04 6.31
C THR A 106 14.00 -13.05 6.52
N ILE A 107 12.86 -13.26 5.86
CA ILE A 107 11.72 -12.34 5.88
C ILE A 107 10.92 -12.58 7.18
N PRO A 108 10.55 -11.51 7.92
CA PRO A 108 9.68 -11.66 9.08
C PRO A 108 8.34 -12.30 8.75
N ASP A 109 7.89 -13.21 9.60
CA ASP A 109 6.60 -13.91 9.48
C ASP A 109 5.42 -12.95 9.80
N SER A 110 5.12 -12.07 8.85
CA SER A 110 4.03 -11.09 8.91
C SER A 110 3.42 -10.91 7.50
N PRO A 111 2.71 -11.93 6.98
CA PRO A 111 2.25 -11.95 5.59
C PRO A 111 1.06 -11.01 5.31
N CYS A 112 0.34 -10.58 6.35
CA CYS A 112 -0.81 -9.68 6.22
C CYS A 112 -0.44 -8.30 6.79
N PRO A 113 -0.53 -7.21 5.99
CA PRO A 113 -0.25 -5.88 6.49
C PRO A 113 -1.35 -5.41 7.46
N TYR A 114 -0.97 -4.51 8.36
CA TYR A 114 -1.86 -3.84 9.29
C TYR A 114 -2.45 -2.59 8.65
N ILE A 115 -3.76 -2.38 8.84
CA ILE A 115 -4.48 -1.21 8.34
C ILE A 115 -4.95 -0.38 9.53
N PHE A 116 -4.53 0.87 9.57
CA PHE A 116 -4.95 1.87 10.54
C PHE A 116 -5.81 2.91 9.83
N SER A 117 -7.06 3.08 10.22
CA SER A 117 -7.96 4.04 9.59
C SER A 117 -8.63 4.94 10.62
N ILE A 118 -8.63 6.24 10.35
CA ILE A 118 -9.37 7.26 11.08
C ILE A 118 -10.30 7.91 10.08
N GLY A 119 -11.59 7.92 10.38
CA GLY A 119 -12.59 8.42 9.46
C GLY A 119 -13.95 8.61 10.10
N SER A 120 -14.96 8.80 9.27
CA SER A 120 -16.35 8.86 9.69
C SER A 120 -16.99 7.49 9.54
N VAL A 121 -17.71 7.02 10.56
CA VAL A 121 -18.54 5.83 10.45
C VAL A 121 -19.76 6.16 9.59
N THR A 122 -19.95 5.45 8.50
CA THR A 122 -21.01 5.73 7.51
C THR A 122 -22.16 4.74 7.53
N THR A 123 -21.98 3.59 8.20
CA THR A 123 -23.01 2.56 8.31
C THR A 123 -23.30 2.20 9.76
N TRP A 124 -24.49 1.66 9.98
CA TRP A 124 -24.79 0.97 11.23
C TRP A 124 -23.95 -0.31 11.33
N ALA A 125 -23.67 -0.72 12.57
CA ALA A 125 -22.95 -1.96 12.83
C ALA A 125 -23.80 -3.16 12.40
N THR A 126 -23.23 -4.05 11.59
CA THR A 126 -23.83 -5.30 11.14
C THR A 126 -23.12 -6.49 11.78
N SER A 127 -23.88 -7.50 12.22
CA SER A 127 -23.28 -8.75 12.70
C SER A 127 -22.66 -9.53 11.55
N LEU A 128 -21.44 -10.02 11.75
CA LEU A 128 -20.76 -10.91 10.82
C LEU A 128 -21.31 -12.35 10.92
N PRO A 129 -20.95 -13.27 9.99
CA PRO A 129 -21.46 -14.64 9.97
C PRO A 129 -21.20 -15.46 11.25
N ASP A 130 -20.22 -15.07 12.07
CA ASP A 130 -19.92 -15.70 13.35
C ASP A 130 -20.95 -15.38 14.46
N GLY A 131 -21.87 -14.43 14.21
CA GLY A 131 -22.91 -14.01 15.13
C GLY A 131 -22.44 -13.21 16.34
N VAL A 132 -21.13 -13.05 16.54
CA VAL A 132 -20.52 -12.39 17.71
C VAL A 132 -19.75 -11.13 17.33
N THR A 133 -19.18 -11.08 16.14
CA THR A 133 -18.42 -9.92 15.65
C THR A 133 -19.37 -8.94 14.97
N LYS A 134 -19.14 -7.64 15.21
CA LYS A 134 -19.85 -6.56 14.54
C LYS A 134 -18.86 -5.76 13.68
N ALA A 135 -19.26 -5.46 12.45
CA ALA A 135 -18.50 -4.64 11.53
C ALA A 135 -19.28 -3.38 11.13
N PHE A 136 -18.58 -2.32 10.78
CA PHE A 136 -19.15 -1.07 10.28
C PHE A 136 -18.18 -0.43 9.30
N SER A 137 -18.70 0.31 8.33
CA SER A 137 -17.86 0.99 7.36
C SER A 137 -17.28 2.28 7.92
N VAL A 138 -15.98 2.48 7.72
CA VAL A 138 -15.27 3.72 7.98
C VAL A 138 -14.90 4.36 6.64
N MET A 139 -15.38 5.58 6.43
CA MET A 139 -15.00 6.40 5.29
C MET A 139 -13.87 7.36 5.69
N SER A 140 -12.79 7.35 4.91
CA SER A 140 -11.63 8.21 5.07
C SER A 140 -11.27 8.87 3.75
N SER A 141 -10.68 10.07 3.81
CA SER A 141 -10.09 10.73 2.65
C SER A 141 -8.62 11.03 2.90
N ASP A 142 -7.78 10.75 1.91
CA ASP A 142 -6.34 10.97 1.96
C ASP A 142 -5.79 11.49 0.62
N PHE A 143 -4.63 12.15 0.68
CA PHE A 143 -3.91 12.57 -0.52
C PHE A 143 -2.96 11.46 -0.96
N VAL A 144 -3.34 10.75 -2.02
CA VAL A 144 -2.62 9.60 -2.58
C VAL A 144 -2.43 9.88 -4.07
N HIS A 145 -1.22 9.63 -4.58
CA HIS A 145 -0.96 9.74 -6.01
C HIS A 145 -1.26 11.11 -6.63
N ASN A 146 -1.00 12.19 -5.86
CA ASN A 146 -1.25 13.60 -6.23
C ASN A 146 -2.73 14.03 -6.28
N VAL A 147 -3.65 13.19 -5.80
CA VAL A 147 -5.09 13.48 -5.78
C VAL A 147 -5.66 13.18 -4.40
N THR A 148 -6.65 13.96 -3.96
CA THR A 148 -7.43 13.59 -2.77
C THR A 148 -8.46 12.52 -3.15
N MET A 149 -8.35 11.35 -2.54
CA MET A 149 -9.21 10.19 -2.80
C MET A 149 -9.88 9.73 -1.51
N SER A 150 -11.04 9.06 -1.64
CA SER A 150 -11.84 8.59 -0.49
C SER A 150 -12.00 7.08 -0.50
N SER A 151 -11.60 6.44 0.60
CA SER A 151 -11.72 5.00 0.83
C SER A 151 -12.91 4.68 1.73
N THR A 152 -13.49 3.50 1.57
CA THR A 152 -14.45 2.93 2.53
C THR A 152 -14.00 1.52 2.90
N VAL A 153 -13.71 1.29 4.18
CA VAL A 153 -13.19 0.01 4.70
C VAL A 153 -14.17 -0.55 5.74
N VAL A 154 -14.36 -1.87 5.77
CA VAL A 154 -15.26 -2.60 6.69
C VAL A 154 -14.45 -3.49 7.61
#